data_AF-A0A161QAC4-F1
#
_entry.id   AF-A0A161QAC4-F1
#
_cell.length_a   1.000
_cell.length_b   1.000
_cell.length_c   1.000
_cell.angle_alpha   90.00
_cell.angle_beta   90.00
_cell.angle_gamma   90.00
#
_symmetry.space_group_name_H-M   'P 1'
#
loop_
_entity.id
_entity.type
_entity.pdbx_description
1 polymer ?
#
loop_
_entity_poly.entity_id
_entity_poly.type
_entity_poly.pdbx_seq_one_letter_code
_entity_poly.pdbx_strand_id
1 'polypeptide(L)'
;MFDTTFVTKVYESIKISLLYWIYLLRGAVIYSVVPATIALFFSINFLRKYDEDDTPIHQHFKNHYLKRSKMYTLPSFLFSIFILLLYVLLYFLNKESHALSLLLTVICLYLLLKLVVLFTYSCYILTKREWTIGKALMVGFWLSTRHLFFTVLIVAFFCGMFYLLRLHVFLFLVCFPALYGFTVLFLFESISLPKILSKRKKTEAKKDDKKQI
;
A
#
# COMPACT_ATOMS: atom_id res chain seq x y z
N MET A 1 -14.28 31.99 -4.90
CA MET A 1 -14.65 31.25 -6.13
C MET A 1 -13.93 29.91 -6.04
N PHE A 2 -14.63 28.81 -5.71
CA PHE A 2 -14.00 27.50 -5.72
C PHE A 2 -13.63 27.16 -7.17
N ASP A 3 -12.35 26.92 -7.42
CA ASP A 3 -11.85 26.51 -8.72
C ASP A 3 -12.54 25.19 -9.09
N THR A 4 -13.18 25.13 -10.27
CA THR A 4 -13.92 23.94 -10.74
C THR A 4 -13.01 22.70 -10.77
N THR A 5 -11.70 22.91 -10.95
CA THR A 5 -10.69 21.87 -10.89
C THR A 5 -10.54 21.25 -9.49
N PHE A 6 -10.66 22.04 -8.42
CA PHE A 6 -10.61 21.54 -7.05
C PHE A 6 -11.81 20.63 -6.75
N VAL A 7 -13.01 21.06 -7.13
CA VAL A 7 -14.25 20.28 -6.93
C VAL A 7 -14.17 18.96 -7.68
N THR A 8 -13.69 18.97 -8.92
CA THR A 8 -13.47 17.73 -9.71
C THR A 8 -12.47 16.81 -9.03
N LYS A 9 -11.34 17.31 -8.52
CA LYS A 9 -10.35 16.49 -7.80
C LYS A 9 -10.93 15.83 -6.55
N VAL A 10 -11.72 16.57 -5.77
CA VAL A 10 -12.39 16.02 -4.58
C VAL A 10 -13.38 14.92 -4.98
N TYR A 11 -14.20 15.18 -6.01
CA TYR A 11 -15.18 14.23 -6.51
C TYR A 11 -14.52 12.93 -7.03
N GLU A 12 -13.48 13.03 -7.83
CA GLU A 12 -12.72 11.87 -8.32
C GLU A 12 -11.99 11.13 -7.18
N SER A 13 -11.50 11.83 -6.16
CA SER A 13 -10.90 11.21 -4.97
C SER A 13 -11.92 10.39 -4.16
N ILE A 14 -13.16 10.86 -4.06
CA ILE A 14 -14.26 10.12 -3.43
C ILE A 14 -14.56 8.86 -4.25
N LYS A 15 -14.66 8.97 -5.58
CA LYS A 15 -14.86 7.81 -6.47
C LYS A 15 -13.77 6.76 -6.30
N ILE A 16 -12.49 7.16 -6.30
CA ILE A 16 -11.37 6.25 -6.11
C ILE A 16 -11.49 5.52 -4.78
N SER A 17 -11.92 6.21 -3.72
CA SER A 17 -12.11 5.59 -2.39
C SER A 17 -13.22 4.56 -2.37
N LEU A 18 -14.36 4.87 -2.99
CA LEU A 18 -15.46 3.90 -3.12
C LEU A 18 -15.04 2.69 -3.98
N LEU A 19 -14.30 2.92 -5.07
CA LEU A 19 -13.76 1.85 -5.90
C LEU A 19 -12.80 0.97 -5.12
N TYR A 20 -11.92 1.55 -4.30
CA TYR A 20 -11.04 0.78 -3.43
C TYR A 20 -11.83 -0.22 -2.57
N TRP A 21 -12.88 0.23 -1.88
CA TRP A 21 -13.71 -0.66 -1.07
C TRP A 21 -14.45 -1.72 -1.88
N ILE A 22 -15.05 -1.35 -3.03
CA ILE A 22 -15.76 -2.30 -3.90
C ILE A 22 -14.82 -3.41 -4.38
N TYR A 23 -13.62 -3.06 -4.86
CA TYR A 23 -12.65 -4.04 -5.36
C TYR A 23 -11.98 -4.83 -4.23
N LEU A 24 -11.83 -4.22 -3.05
CA LEU A 24 -11.38 -4.92 -1.85
C LEU A 24 -12.42 -5.97 -1.43
N LEU A 25 -13.71 -5.63 -1.37
CA LEU A 25 -14.79 -6.59 -1.09
C LEU A 25 -14.92 -7.68 -2.16
N ARG A 26 -14.69 -7.35 -3.44
CA ARG A 26 -14.74 -8.32 -4.55
C ARG A 26 -13.75 -9.48 -4.40
N GLY A 27 -12.59 -9.25 -3.79
CA GLY A 27 -11.62 -10.31 -3.46
C GLY A 27 -11.74 -10.83 -2.03
N ALA A 28 -12.91 -10.69 -1.40
CA ALA A 28 -13.17 -11.06 -0.02
C ALA A 28 -12.16 -10.46 0.98
N VAL A 29 -11.65 -9.25 0.69
CA VAL A 29 -10.56 -8.55 1.39
C VAL A 29 -9.19 -9.24 1.24
N ILE A 30 -9.14 -10.53 1.56
CA ILE A 30 -7.94 -11.35 1.73
C ILE A 30 -7.15 -11.48 0.42
N TYR A 31 -7.84 -11.61 -0.72
CA TYR A 31 -7.20 -11.85 -2.02
C TYR A 31 -6.95 -10.56 -2.82
N SER A 32 -7.52 -9.44 -2.38
CA SER A 32 -7.56 -8.18 -3.12
C SER A 32 -6.77 -7.04 -2.48
N VAL A 33 -6.30 -7.17 -1.24
CA VAL A 33 -5.68 -6.04 -0.51
C VAL A 33 -4.47 -5.43 -1.24
N VAL A 34 -3.56 -6.25 -1.79
CA VAL A 34 -2.40 -5.76 -2.55
C VAL A 34 -2.83 -5.14 -3.90
N PRO A 35 -3.56 -5.84 -4.80
CA PRO A 35 -3.93 -5.26 -6.09
C PRO A 35 -4.85 -4.04 -5.97
N ALA A 36 -5.75 -3.99 -4.98
CA ALA A 36 -6.58 -2.81 -4.72
C ALA A 36 -5.73 -1.62 -4.24
N THR A 37 -4.75 -1.84 -3.37
CA THR A 37 -3.85 -0.78 -2.89
C THR A 37 -2.94 -0.25 -4.00
N ILE A 38 -2.44 -1.14 -4.87
CA ILE A 38 -1.66 -0.72 -6.04
C ILE A 38 -2.53 0.10 -7.01
N ALA A 39 -3.77 -0.35 -7.30
CA ALA A 39 -4.70 0.37 -8.17
C ALA A 39 -5.08 1.75 -7.60
N LEU A 40 -5.24 1.84 -6.27
CA LEU A 40 -5.41 3.09 -5.55
C LEU A 40 -4.25 4.04 -5.79
N PHE A 41 -3.00 3.60 -5.59
CA PHE A 41 -1.82 4.44 -5.79
C PHE A 41 -1.64 4.88 -7.25
N PHE A 42 -1.91 4.01 -8.22
CA PHE A 42 -1.92 4.40 -9.64
C PHE A 42 -2.98 5.47 -9.92
N SER A 43 -4.20 5.29 -9.42
CA SER A 43 -5.32 6.19 -9.70
C SER A 43 -5.15 7.56 -9.02
N ILE A 44 -4.63 7.62 -7.79
CA ILE A 44 -4.30 8.89 -7.15
C ILE A 44 -3.13 9.57 -7.87
N ASN A 45 -2.13 8.82 -8.32
CA ASN A 45 -1.02 9.40 -9.09
C ASN A 45 -1.49 9.94 -10.46
N PHE A 46 -2.44 9.26 -11.13
CA PHE A 46 -3.11 9.74 -12.34
C PHE A 46 -3.87 11.04 -12.06
N LEU A 47 -4.69 11.07 -11.00
CA LEU A 47 -5.44 12.27 -10.59
C LEU A 47 -4.53 13.45 -10.19
N ARG A 48 -3.36 13.19 -9.60
CA ARG A 48 -2.38 14.24 -9.25
C ARG A 48 -1.74 14.87 -10.47
N LYS A 49 -1.46 14.06 -11.51
CA LYS A 49 -0.76 14.49 -12.71
C LYS A 49 -1.66 15.17 -13.72
N TYR A 50 -2.99 15.03 -13.59
CA TYR A 50 -3.95 15.62 -14.52
C TYR A 50 -3.51 15.36 -15.96
N ASP A 51 -3.16 14.09 -16.26
CA ASP A 51 -2.91 13.70 -17.64
C ASP A 51 -4.19 14.02 -18.42
N GLU A 52 -4.04 14.70 -19.56
CA GLU A 52 -5.10 15.07 -20.51
C GLU A 52 -5.78 13.85 -21.16
N ASP A 53 -5.54 12.66 -20.62
CA ASP A 53 -6.14 11.42 -21.05
C ASP A 53 -7.60 11.39 -20.56
N ASP A 54 -8.55 11.44 -21.49
CA ASP A 54 -10.00 11.36 -21.24
C ASP A 54 -10.46 10.02 -20.62
N THR A 55 -9.52 9.20 -20.14
CA THR A 55 -9.79 7.91 -19.55
C THR A 55 -10.51 8.11 -18.20
N PRO A 56 -11.76 7.62 -18.05
CA PRO A 56 -12.49 7.80 -16.81
C PRO A 56 -11.81 7.04 -15.67
N ILE A 57 -11.77 7.64 -14.47
CA ILE A 57 -11.03 7.10 -13.31
C ILE A 57 -11.40 5.65 -12.98
N HIS A 58 -12.67 5.29 -13.23
CA HIS A 58 -13.19 3.95 -13.01
C HIS A 58 -12.47 2.92 -13.88
N GLN A 59 -12.29 3.23 -15.17
CA GLN A 59 -11.60 2.35 -16.10
C GLN A 59 -10.12 2.26 -15.74
N HIS A 60 -9.50 3.40 -15.41
CA HIS A 60 -8.11 3.42 -14.96
C HIS A 60 -7.89 2.52 -13.72
N PHE A 61 -8.70 2.68 -12.67
CA PHE A 61 -8.64 1.84 -11.47
C PHE A 61 -8.86 0.35 -11.80
N LYS A 62 -9.91 0.03 -12.56
CA LYS A 62 -10.26 -1.34 -12.95
C LYS A 62 -9.13 -2.02 -13.72
N ASN A 63 -8.53 -1.33 -14.69
CA ASN A 63 -7.48 -1.88 -15.53
C ASN A 63 -6.23 -2.22 -14.71
N HIS A 64 -5.82 -1.32 -13.81
CA HIS A 64 -4.70 -1.57 -12.90
C HIS A 64 -5.00 -2.68 -11.89
N TYR A 65 -6.23 -2.75 -11.38
CA TYR A 65 -6.64 -3.85 -10.50
C TYR A 65 -6.58 -5.21 -11.22
N LEU A 66 -7.22 -5.33 -12.39
CA LEU A 66 -7.32 -6.61 -13.12
C LEU A 66 -5.96 -7.09 -13.64
N LYS A 67 -5.09 -6.18 -14.09
CA LYS A 67 -3.72 -6.52 -14.52
C LYS A 67 -2.91 -7.11 -13.36
N ARG A 68 -3.12 -6.62 -12.14
CA ARG A 68 -2.33 -6.97 -10.96
C ARG A 68 -2.94 -8.06 -10.09
N SER A 69 -4.25 -8.30 -10.18
CA SER A 69 -4.96 -9.29 -9.37
C SER A 69 -4.32 -10.67 -9.52
N LYS A 70 -4.15 -11.16 -10.76
CA LYS A 70 -3.57 -12.50 -11.03
C LYS A 70 -2.18 -12.70 -10.41
N MET A 71 -1.34 -11.67 -10.42
CA MET A 71 0.04 -11.75 -9.92
C MET A 71 0.16 -11.60 -8.41
N TYR A 72 -0.76 -10.86 -7.78
CA TYR A 72 -0.64 -10.47 -6.38
C TYR A 72 -1.73 -11.06 -5.45
N THR A 73 -2.53 -12.01 -5.92
CA THR A 73 -3.46 -12.79 -5.08
C THR A 73 -2.75 -13.48 -3.92
N LEU A 74 -1.68 -14.24 -4.19
CA LEU A 74 -0.96 -14.98 -3.15
C LEU A 74 -0.27 -14.04 -2.13
N PRO A 75 0.45 -12.99 -2.54
CA PRO A 75 0.92 -11.96 -1.60
C PRO A 75 -0.19 -11.33 -0.75
N SER A 76 -1.35 -11.03 -1.34
CA SER A 76 -2.49 -10.49 -0.60
C SER A 76 -2.96 -11.45 0.48
N PHE A 77 -3.08 -12.73 0.13
CA PHE A 77 -3.45 -13.79 1.06
C PHE A 77 -2.45 -13.88 2.22
N LEU A 78 -1.14 -13.91 1.91
CA LEU A 78 -0.10 -13.96 2.93
C LEU A 78 -0.14 -12.74 3.87
N PHE A 79 -0.21 -11.52 3.33
CA PHE A 79 -0.30 -10.33 4.18
C PHE A 79 -1.54 -10.36 5.08
N SER A 80 -2.69 -10.72 4.52
CA SER A 80 -3.96 -10.74 5.25
C SER A 80 -3.97 -11.80 6.35
N ILE A 81 -3.45 -13.01 6.08
CA ILE A 81 -3.40 -14.07 7.09
C ILE A 81 -2.41 -13.72 8.21
N PHE A 82 -1.27 -13.12 7.89
CA PHE A 82 -0.31 -12.65 8.92
C PHE A 82 -0.93 -11.57 9.82
N ILE A 83 -1.66 -10.61 9.25
CA ILE A 83 -2.37 -9.59 10.04
C ILE A 83 -3.42 -10.24 10.94
N LEU A 84 -4.21 -11.19 10.40
CA LEU A 84 -5.25 -11.88 11.16
C LEU A 84 -4.66 -12.69 12.31
N LEU A 85 -3.58 -13.43 12.08
CA LEU A 85 -2.88 -14.20 13.11
C LEU A 85 -2.35 -13.30 14.22
N LEU A 86 -1.72 -12.16 13.87
CA LEU A 86 -1.25 -11.18 14.86
C LEU A 86 -2.41 -10.60 15.68
N TYR A 87 -3.54 -10.32 15.05
CA TYR A 87 -4.72 -9.80 15.74
C TYR A 87 -5.33 -10.83 16.71
N VAL A 88 -5.47 -12.09 16.27
CA VAL A 88 -5.95 -13.18 17.13
C VAL A 88 -4.99 -13.41 18.31
N LEU A 89 -3.68 -13.38 18.06
CA LEU A 89 -2.68 -13.51 19.11
C LEU A 89 -2.76 -12.35 20.12
N LEU A 90 -2.91 -11.11 19.65
CA LEU A 90 -3.11 -9.94 20.51
C LEU A 90 -4.37 -10.07 21.38
N TYR A 91 -5.47 -10.59 20.84
CA TYR A 91 -6.70 -10.80 21.60
C TYR A 91 -6.49 -11.78 22.77
N PHE A 92 -5.81 -12.90 22.55
CA PHE A 92 -5.53 -13.88 23.60
C PHE A 92 -4.56 -13.33 24.64
N LEU A 93 -3.46 -12.68 24.21
CA LEU A 93 -2.51 -12.06 25.12
C LEU A 93 -3.20 -11.02 26.02
N ASN A 94 -4.08 -10.19 25.46
CA ASN A 94 -4.76 -9.16 26.23
C ASN A 94 -5.73 -9.70 27.30
N LYS A 95 -6.07 -11.00 27.28
CA LYS A 95 -6.88 -11.65 28.34
C LYS A 95 -6.05 -12.18 29.49
N GLU A 96 -4.76 -12.43 29.27
CA GLU A 96 -3.85 -12.99 30.27
C GLU A 96 -3.26 -11.88 31.16
N SER A 97 -3.23 -12.11 32.48
CA SER A 97 -2.77 -11.11 33.47
C SER A 97 -1.28 -11.21 33.83
N HIS A 98 -0.54 -12.13 33.20
CA HIS A 98 0.88 -12.36 33.50
C HIS A 98 1.79 -11.28 32.90
N ALA A 99 2.90 -10.95 33.59
CA ALA A 99 3.89 -9.97 33.11
C ALA A 99 4.48 -10.32 31.73
N LEU A 100 4.63 -11.61 31.44
CA LEU A 100 5.04 -12.10 30.11
C LEU A 100 4.04 -11.74 29.01
N SER A 101 2.74 -11.68 29.34
CA SER A 101 1.70 -11.30 28.39
C SER A 101 1.84 -9.85 27.94
N LEU A 102 2.17 -8.95 28.87
CA LEU A 102 2.42 -7.55 28.56
C LEU A 102 3.60 -7.39 27.59
N LEU A 103 4.71 -8.08 27.85
CA LEU A 103 5.87 -8.08 26.95
C LEU A 103 5.52 -8.60 25.55
N LEU A 104 4.83 -9.74 25.47
CA LEU A 104 4.39 -10.33 24.20
C LEU A 104 3.41 -9.43 23.44
N THR A 105 2.52 -8.73 24.16
CA THR A 105 1.59 -7.76 23.58
C THR A 105 2.34 -6.62 22.89
N VAL A 106 3.35 -6.05 23.56
CA VAL A 106 4.20 -4.99 22.99
C VAL A 106 4.93 -5.49 21.73
N ILE A 107 5.48 -6.71 21.77
CA ILE A 107 6.15 -7.32 20.61
C ILE A 107 5.17 -7.51 19.44
N CYS A 108 3.97 -8.02 19.71
CA CYS A 108 2.95 -8.23 18.68
C CYS A 108 2.48 -6.91 18.05
N LEU A 109 2.28 -5.86 18.85
CA LEU A 109 1.97 -4.52 18.35
C LEU A 109 3.10 -3.98 17.47
N TYR A 110 4.36 -4.14 17.87
CA TYR A 110 5.51 -3.75 17.07
C TYR A 110 5.55 -4.48 15.72
N LEU A 111 5.35 -5.80 15.72
CA LEU A 111 5.31 -6.61 14.50
C LEU A 111 4.16 -6.21 13.59
N LEU A 112 2.98 -5.92 14.14
CA LEU A 112 1.82 -5.45 13.38
C LEU A 112 2.12 -4.11 12.69
N LEU A 113 2.67 -3.14 13.42
CA LEU A 113 3.05 -1.84 12.86
C LEU A 113 4.12 -2.00 11.78
N LYS A 114 5.14 -2.83 12.02
CA LYS A 114 6.16 -3.13 11.01
C LYS A 114 5.58 -3.78 9.76
N LEU A 115 4.61 -4.68 9.90
CA LEU A 115 3.96 -5.35 8.78
C LEU A 115 3.15 -4.36 7.93
N VAL A 116 2.38 -3.45 8.56
CA VAL A 116 1.62 -2.40 7.87
C VAL A 116 2.55 -1.44 7.12
N VAL A 117 3.65 -1.03 7.74
CA VAL A 117 4.66 -0.17 7.11
C VAL A 117 5.30 -0.91 5.92
N LEU A 118 5.74 -2.15 6.11
CA LEU A 118 6.35 -2.96 5.04
C LEU A 118 5.39 -3.15 3.86
N PHE A 119 4.11 -3.40 4.14
CA PHE A 119 3.06 -3.48 3.13
C PHE A 119 2.95 -2.17 2.33
N THR A 120 2.92 -1.03 3.02
CA THR A 120 2.83 0.31 2.43
C THR A 120 4.01 0.59 1.49
N TYR A 121 5.25 0.39 1.97
CA TYR A 121 6.47 0.56 1.17
C TYR A 121 6.49 -0.38 -0.03
N SER A 122 6.11 -1.64 0.15
CA SER A 122 6.10 -2.63 -0.93
C SER A 122 5.09 -2.27 -2.02
N CYS A 123 3.87 -1.88 -1.65
CA CYS A 123 2.85 -1.46 -2.62
C CYS A 123 3.26 -0.20 -3.38
N TYR A 124 3.90 0.77 -2.71
CA TYR A 124 4.43 1.96 -3.38
C TYR A 124 5.53 1.59 -4.40
N ILE A 125 6.48 0.72 -4.01
CA ILE A 125 7.55 0.27 -4.90
C ILE A 125 6.98 -0.45 -6.12
N LEU A 126 6.00 -1.34 -5.92
CA LEU A 126 5.32 -2.06 -7.00
C LEU A 126 4.52 -1.13 -7.93
N THR A 127 4.09 0.02 -7.43
CA THR A 127 3.44 1.07 -8.24
C THR A 127 4.46 1.80 -9.10
N LYS A 128 5.64 2.10 -8.57
CA LYS A 128 6.69 2.83 -9.32
C LYS A 128 7.56 1.94 -10.21
N ARG A 129 7.67 0.64 -9.89
CA ARG A 129 8.51 -0.31 -10.62
C ARG A 129 7.81 -1.65 -10.76
N GLU A 130 7.86 -2.22 -11.95
CA GLU A 130 7.38 -3.59 -12.22
C GLU A 130 8.36 -4.64 -11.68
N TRP A 131 8.58 -4.62 -10.36
CA TRP A 131 9.44 -5.56 -9.67
C TRP A 131 8.66 -6.78 -9.17
N THR A 132 9.39 -7.85 -8.89
CA THR A 132 8.83 -9.02 -8.20
C THR A 132 8.52 -8.66 -6.75
N ILE A 133 7.50 -9.29 -6.17
CA ILE A 133 7.09 -9.05 -4.78
C ILE A 133 8.25 -9.20 -3.80
N GLY A 134 9.08 -10.24 -3.95
CA GLY A 134 10.24 -10.46 -3.08
C GLY A 134 11.25 -9.30 -3.13
N LYS A 135 11.50 -8.72 -4.31
CA LYS A 135 12.36 -7.55 -4.44
C LYS A 135 11.72 -6.31 -3.82
N ALA A 136 10.41 -6.12 -4.00
CA ALA A 136 9.68 -5.02 -3.39
C ALA A 136 9.68 -5.11 -1.86
N LEU A 137 9.50 -6.30 -1.30
CA LEU A 137 9.58 -6.56 0.15
C LEU A 137 10.97 -6.27 0.70
N MET A 138 12.02 -6.80 0.06
CA MET A 138 13.40 -6.60 0.52
C MET A 138 13.80 -5.12 0.51
N VAL A 139 13.47 -4.41 -0.57
CA VAL A 139 13.76 -2.96 -0.67
C VAL A 139 12.84 -2.15 0.23
N GLY A 140 11.58 -2.55 0.39
CA GLY A 140 10.63 -1.91 1.30
C GLY A 140 11.08 -2.03 2.76
N PHE A 141 11.56 -3.20 3.15
CA PHE A 141 12.14 -3.43 4.47
C PHE A 141 13.36 -2.53 4.70
N TRP A 142 14.31 -2.52 3.76
CA TRP A 142 15.49 -1.65 3.81
C TRP A 142 15.13 -0.15 3.90
N LEU A 143 14.17 0.30 3.09
CA LEU A 143 13.73 1.70 3.12
C LEU A 143 13.06 2.03 4.45
N SER A 144 12.22 1.14 4.97
CA SER A 144 11.51 1.37 6.24
C SER A 144 12.44 1.53 7.45
N THR A 145 13.63 0.92 7.42
CA THR A 145 14.65 1.04 8.47
C THR A 145 15.56 2.24 8.26
N ARG A 146 15.88 2.58 7.01
CA ARG A 146 16.72 3.75 6.68
C ARG A 146 16.00 5.08 6.85
N HIS A 147 14.70 5.09 6.60
CA HIS A 147 13.86 6.29 6.58
C HIS A 147 12.86 6.29 7.76
N LEU A 148 13.39 6.24 8.99
CA LEU A 148 12.58 6.14 10.20
C LEU A 148 11.56 7.27 10.34
N PHE A 149 11.92 8.50 9.95
CA PHE A 149 11.01 9.64 9.99
C PHE A 149 9.73 9.39 9.16
N PHE A 150 9.87 8.95 7.91
CA PHE A 150 8.73 8.62 7.05
C PHE A 150 7.93 7.43 7.57
N THR A 151 8.60 6.43 8.16
CA THR A 151 7.95 5.31 8.84
C THR A 151 7.09 5.78 10.01
N VAL A 152 7.60 6.70 10.85
CA VAL A 152 6.83 7.29 11.96
C VAL A 152 5.64 8.08 11.45
N LEU A 153 5.80 8.86 10.36
CA LEU A 153 4.68 9.59 9.75
C LEU A 153 3.57 8.68 9.23
N ILE A 154 3.92 7.54 8.62
CA ILE A 154 2.93 6.54 8.19
C ILE A 154 2.19 5.96 9.40
N VAL A 155 2.91 5.61 10.45
CA VAL A 155 2.29 5.09 11.68
C VAL A 155 1.36 6.13 12.29
N ALA A 156 1.80 7.38 12.41
CA ALA A 156 0.98 8.49 12.91
C ALA A 156 -0.28 8.70 12.05
N PHE A 157 -0.15 8.59 10.72
CA PHE A 157 -1.29 8.62 9.80
C PHE A 157 -2.30 7.51 10.10
N PHE A 158 -1.86 6.25 10.23
CA PHE A 158 -2.75 5.14 10.56
C PHE A 158 -3.41 5.31 11.94
N CYS A 159 -2.68 5.80 12.95
CA CYS A 159 -3.25 6.12 14.26
C CYS A 159 -4.32 7.21 14.16
N GLY A 160 -4.08 8.27 13.41
CA GLY A 160 -5.06 9.33 13.16
C GLY A 160 -6.30 8.84 12.43
N MET A 161 -6.13 7.97 11.43
CA MET A 161 -7.25 7.34 10.72
C MET A 161 -8.04 6.38 11.62
N PHE A 162 -7.39 5.66 12.53
CA PHE A 162 -8.07 4.78 13.50
C PHE A 162 -8.87 5.59 14.53
N TYR A 163 -8.33 6.73 14.98
CA TYR A 163 -9.08 7.67 15.80
C TYR A 163 -10.30 8.23 15.06
N LEU A 164 -10.15 8.58 13.78
CA LEU A 164 -11.25 9.05 12.93
C LEU A 164 -12.34 7.98 12.76
N LEU A 165 -11.95 6.71 12.57
CA LEU A 165 -12.88 5.59 12.49
C LEU A 165 -13.76 5.49 13.75
N ARG A 166 -13.19 5.73 14.94
CA ARG A 166 -13.93 5.71 16.20
C ARG A 166 -14.96 6.85 16.31
N LEU A 167 -14.65 8.01 15.75
CA LEU A 167 -15.55 9.17 15.78
C LEU A 167 -16.64 9.10 14.70
N HIS A 168 -16.24 8.81 13.46
CA HIS A 168 -17.11 8.88 12.28
C HIS A 168 -16.76 7.81 11.24
N VAL A 169 -17.39 6.63 11.35
CA VAL A 169 -17.18 5.49 10.44
C VAL A 169 -17.43 5.86 8.97
N PHE A 170 -18.48 6.62 8.68
CA PHE A 170 -18.79 7.01 7.31
C PHE A 170 -17.71 7.91 6.70
N LEU A 171 -17.23 8.89 7.46
CA LEU A 171 -16.15 9.78 7.03
C LEU A 171 -14.85 9.00 6.81
N PHE A 172 -14.54 8.05 7.69
CA PHE A 172 -13.41 7.13 7.48
C PHE A 172 -13.55 6.36 6.17
N LEU A 173 -14.72 5.78 5.89
CA LEU A 173 -14.94 4.97 4.69
C LEU A 173 -14.73 5.81 3.42
N VAL A 174 -15.16 7.07 3.41
CA VAL A 174 -14.98 7.94 2.24
C VAL A 174 -13.54 8.48 2.14
N CYS A 175 -12.94 8.90 3.25
CA CYS A 175 -11.67 9.64 3.23
C CYS A 175 -10.42 8.76 3.30
N PHE A 176 -10.48 7.61 3.99
CA PHE A 176 -9.30 6.81 4.29
C PHE A 176 -8.50 6.41 3.05
N PRO A 177 -9.09 5.81 1.99
CA PRO A 177 -8.30 5.37 0.84
C PRO A 177 -7.66 6.55 0.09
N ALA A 178 -8.40 7.64 -0.15
CA ALA A 178 -7.85 8.81 -0.81
C ALA A 178 -6.69 9.40 -0.01
N LEU A 179 -6.91 9.69 1.27
CA LEU A 179 -5.89 10.29 2.14
C LEU A 179 -4.67 9.39 2.28
N TYR A 180 -4.87 8.07 2.35
CA TYR A 180 -3.78 7.11 2.39
C TYR A 180 -2.95 7.17 1.09
N GLY A 181 -3.60 7.14 -0.07
CA GLY A 181 -2.93 7.26 -1.36
C GLY A 181 -2.16 8.57 -1.52
N PHE A 182 -2.76 9.71 -1.18
CA PHE A 182 -2.10 11.02 -1.24
C PHE A 182 -0.91 11.09 -0.28
N THR A 183 -1.10 10.65 0.97
CA THR A 183 -0.05 10.69 2.01
C THR A 183 1.15 9.85 1.58
N VAL A 184 0.94 8.61 1.15
CA VAL A 184 2.04 7.73 0.73
C VAL A 184 2.77 8.29 -0.49
N LEU A 185 2.02 8.74 -1.50
CA LEU A 185 2.63 9.29 -2.71
C LEU A 185 3.41 10.57 -2.43
N PHE A 186 2.91 11.45 -1.57
CA PHE A 186 3.57 12.69 -1.18
C PHE A 186 4.84 12.41 -0.36
N LEU A 187 4.74 11.60 0.69
CA LEU A 187 5.86 11.27 1.57
C LEU A 187 7.00 10.58 0.80
N PHE A 188 6.68 9.71 -0.16
CA PHE A 188 7.69 8.90 -0.82
C PHE A 188 8.21 9.49 -2.12
N GLU A 189 7.62 10.59 -2.62
CA GLU A 189 8.13 11.30 -3.80
C GLU A 189 9.54 11.84 -3.60
N SER A 190 9.89 12.24 -2.38
CA SER A 190 11.24 12.66 -2.00
C SER A 190 12.24 11.51 -1.82
N ILE A 191 11.79 10.25 -1.82
CA ILE A 191 12.65 9.10 -1.57
C ILE A 191 13.24 8.60 -2.89
N SER A 192 14.56 8.74 -3.06
CA SER A 192 15.26 8.19 -4.21
C SER A 192 15.28 6.65 -4.14
N LEU A 193 14.52 5.99 -5.01
CA LEU A 193 14.55 4.53 -5.10
C LEU A 193 15.94 4.04 -5.57
N PRO A 194 16.59 3.09 -4.88
CA PRO A 194 17.91 2.62 -5.24
C PRO A 194 17.95 2.09 -6.67
N LYS A 195 18.95 2.53 -7.45
CA LYS A 195 19.19 2.07 -8.84
C LYS A 195 19.73 0.63 -8.92
N ILE A 196 19.96 -0.01 -7.77
CA ILE A 196 20.83 -1.19 -7.58
C ILE A 196 20.37 -2.45 -8.34
N LEU A 197 19.12 -2.55 -8.80
CA LEU A 197 18.62 -3.76 -9.47
C LEU A 197 18.39 -3.65 -10.98
N SER A 198 18.63 -2.49 -11.63
CA SER A 198 18.54 -2.39 -13.10
C SER A 198 19.80 -2.87 -13.83
N LYS A 199 20.94 -2.96 -13.13
CA LYS A 199 22.22 -3.41 -13.73
C LYS A 199 22.25 -4.93 -14.01
N ARG A 200 21.64 -5.79 -13.19
CA ARG A 200 21.67 -7.26 -13.41
C ARG A 200 21.03 -7.71 -14.73
N LYS A 201 19.92 -7.08 -15.16
CA LYS A 201 19.30 -7.39 -16.47
C LYS A 201 20.23 -7.09 -17.65
N LYS A 202 21.04 -6.03 -17.58
CA LYS A 202 22.03 -5.72 -18.63
C LYS A 202 23.21 -6.70 -18.63
N THR A 203 23.58 -7.26 -17.47
CA THR A 203 24.68 -8.22 -17.37
C THR A 203 24.26 -9.64 -17.77
N GLU A 204 23.01 -10.04 -17.52
CA GLU A 204 22.45 -11.32 -17.94
C GLU A 204 22.17 -11.34 -19.45
N ALA A 205 21.59 -10.27 -20.02
CA ALA A 205 21.40 -10.15 -21.48
C ALA A 205 22.73 -10.19 -22.26
N LYS A 206 23.81 -9.62 -21.68
CA LYS A 206 25.15 -9.66 -22.29
C LYS A 206 25.86 -11.01 -22.15
N LYS A 207 25.37 -11.88 -21.27
CA LYS A 207 25.90 -13.25 -21.08
C LYS A 207 25.26 -14.24 -22.04
N ASP A 208 24.00 -14.02 -22.42
CA ASP A 208 23.31 -14.83 -23.42
C ASP A 208 23.79 -14.50 -24.84
N ASP A 209 24.06 -13.22 -25.16
CA ASP A 209 24.70 -12.83 -26.43
C ASP A 209 26.11 -13.41 -26.63
N LYS A 210 26.84 -13.66 -25.54
CA LYS A 210 28.20 -14.24 -25.59
C LYS A 210 28.23 -15.75 -25.65
N LYS A 211 27.09 -16.44 -25.52
CA LYS A 211 26.98 -17.89 -25.67
C LYS A 211 26.53 -18.33 -27.07
N GLN A 212 26.26 -17.38 -27.97
CA GLN A 212 25.87 -17.63 -29.36
C GLN A 212 27.01 -17.37 -30.36
N ILE A 213 28.26 -17.29 -29.90
CA ILE A 213 29.47 -17.21 -30.75
C ILE A 213 30.35 -18.41 -30.43
#